data_AF-A0A2M7DJC9-F1
#
_entry.id   AF-A0A2M7DJC9-F1
#
_cell.length_a   1.000
_cell.length_b   1.000
_cell.length_c   1.000
_cell.angle_alpha   90.00
_cell.angle_beta   90.00
_cell.angle_gamma   90.00
#
_symmetry.space_group_name_H-M   'P 1'
#
loop_
_entity.id
_entity.type
_entity.pdbx_description
1 polymer ?
#
loop_
_entity_poly.entity_id
_entity_poly.type
_entity_poly.pdbx_seq_one_letter_code
_entity_poly.pdbx_strand_id
1 'polypeptide(L)'
;LSARKKAIVIVNAKVTVGYDLSKIVSTIDQNAKTLTISFIPKEEINIYPSIEYYDVTQDYLNQFDAKDYNIVKQRVDRLIEGKINNSDLKSNAKNRLISELQKIYILTNTLGWTLKYNEDIIESEETLHKLKF
;
A
#
# COMPACT_ATOMS: atom_id res chain seq x y z
N LEU A 1 -34.02 33.52 -5.78
CA LEU A 1 -33.41 32.64 -6.79
C LEU A 1 -32.30 31.84 -6.11
N SER A 2 -32.32 30.51 -6.15
CA SER A 2 -31.23 29.68 -5.60
C SER A 2 -30.36 29.21 -6.76
N ALA A 3 -29.14 29.74 -6.86
CA ALA A 3 -28.18 29.36 -7.89
C ALA A 3 -27.54 28.01 -7.54
N ARG A 4 -27.65 27.02 -8.42
CA ARG A 4 -27.15 25.65 -8.18
C ARG A 4 -25.93 25.37 -9.06
N LYS A 5 -24.82 24.97 -8.44
CA LYS A 5 -23.61 24.48 -9.12
C LYS A 5 -23.71 22.97 -9.35
N LYS A 6 -23.36 22.51 -10.55
CA LYS A 6 -23.22 21.08 -10.88
C LYS A 6 -21.98 20.88 -11.75
N ALA A 7 -21.25 19.81 -11.49
CA ALA A 7 -20.17 19.36 -12.35
C ALA A 7 -20.15 17.83 -12.42
N ILE A 8 -19.84 17.31 -13.61
CA ILE A 8 -19.54 15.89 -13.81
C ILE A 8 -18.03 15.76 -13.88
N VAL A 9 -17.48 14.92 -12.99
CA VAL A 9 -16.04 14.74 -12.84
C VAL A 9 -15.71 13.27 -13.07
N ILE A 10 -14.81 13.01 -14.00
CA ILE A 10 -14.24 11.69 -14.25
C ILE A 10 -12.93 11.60 -13.48
N VAL A 11 -12.76 10.50 -12.76
CA VAL A 11 -11.60 10.29 -11.89
C VAL A 11 -10.98 8.96 -12.24
N ASN A 12 -9.73 9.01 -12.70
CA ASN A 12 -8.88 7.85 -12.91
C ASN A 12 -7.75 7.91 -11.90
N ALA A 13 -7.42 6.79 -11.24
CA ALA A 13 -6.31 6.77 -10.29
C ALA A 13 -5.46 5.52 -10.52
N LYS A 14 -4.16 5.72 -10.68
CA LYS A 14 -3.19 4.62 -10.59
C LYS A 14 -2.80 4.49 -9.13
N VAL A 15 -3.01 3.31 -8.55
CA VAL A 15 -2.65 3.01 -7.17
C VAL A 15 -1.62 1.90 -7.16
N THR A 16 -0.56 2.07 -6.38
CA THR A 16 0.42 1.01 -6.11
C THR A 16 0.49 0.78 -4.61
N VAL A 17 0.40 -0.49 -4.19
CA VAL A 17 0.61 -0.92 -2.82
C VAL A 17 1.79 -1.88 -2.82
N GLY A 18 2.77 -1.65 -1.96
CA GLY A 18 3.97 -2.47 -1.93
C GLY A 18 4.76 -2.32 -0.63
N TYR A 19 5.79 -3.14 -0.49
CA TYR A 19 6.69 -3.11 0.65
C TYR A 19 8.10 -2.82 0.14
N ASP A 20 8.77 -1.87 0.76
CA ASP A 20 10.14 -1.52 0.43
C ASP A 20 11.11 -2.44 1.18
N LEU A 21 11.50 -3.55 0.56
CA LEU A 21 12.36 -4.55 1.18
C LEU A 21 13.74 -4.01 1.59
N SER A 22 14.18 -2.87 1.02
CA SER A 22 15.45 -2.24 1.42
C SER A 22 15.40 -1.69 2.86
N LYS A 23 14.20 -1.47 3.40
CA LYS A 23 13.96 -1.02 4.78
C LYS A 23 13.84 -2.16 5.79
N ILE A 24 13.99 -3.42 5.35
CA ILE A 24 14.05 -4.56 6.27
C ILE A 24 15.33 -4.45 7.11
N VAL A 25 15.18 -4.60 8.43
CA VAL A 25 16.33 -4.65 9.35
C VAL A 25 16.59 -6.10 9.72
N SER A 26 17.83 -6.54 9.54
CA SER A 26 18.26 -7.89 9.88
C SER A 26 19.67 -7.93 10.45
N THR A 27 19.96 -9.00 11.19
CA THR A 27 21.26 -9.27 11.81
C THR A 27 21.69 -10.69 11.50
N ILE A 28 22.99 -10.88 11.28
CA ILE A 28 23.61 -12.16 10.95
C ILE A 28 24.48 -12.58 12.14
N ASP A 29 24.18 -13.74 12.72
CA ASP A 29 25.08 -14.43 13.65
C ASP A 29 25.76 -15.57 12.90
N GLN A 30 27.04 -15.40 12.60
CA GLN A 30 27.82 -16.39 11.86
C GLN A 30 28.17 -17.62 12.71
N ASN A 31 28.33 -17.47 14.02
CA ASN A 31 28.65 -18.58 14.91
C ASN A 31 27.44 -19.49 15.10
N ALA A 32 26.27 -18.89 15.31
CA ALA A 32 25.00 -19.59 15.43
C ALA A 32 24.35 -19.91 14.07
N LYS A 33 24.98 -19.51 12.95
CA LYS A 33 24.44 -19.63 11.57
C LYS A 33 22.97 -19.20 11.50
N THR A 34 22.68 -18.03 12.04
CA THR A 34 21.30 -17.51 12.15
C THR A 34 21.19 -16.15 11.48
N LEU A 35 20.19 -15.99 10.61
CA LEU A 35 19.74 -14.70 10.09
C LEU A 35 18.46 -14.31 10.83
N THR A 36 18.49 -13.18 11.54
CA THR A 36 17.31 -12.67 12.26
C THR A 36 16.82 -11.39 11.59
N ILE A 37 15.57 -11.39 11.12
CA ILE A 37 14.85 -10.19 10.69
C ILE A 37 14.18 -9.59 11.93
N SER A 38 14.52 -8.36 12.29
CA SER A 38 13.94 -7.66 13.45
C SER A 38 12.85 -6.66 13.07
N PHE A 39 12.80 -6.24 11.80
CA PHE A 39 11.81 -5.29 11.33
C PHE A 39 11.45 -5.53 9.87
N ILE A 40 10.15 -5.55 9.59
CA ILE A 40 9.58 -5.50 8.24
C ILE A 40 8.80 -4.19 8.14
N PRO A 41 9.02 -3.37 7.09
CA PRO A 41 8.29 -2.12 6.92
C PRO A 41 6.80 -2.35 6.70
N LYS A 42 5.99 -1.32 7.00
CA LYS A 42 4.57 -1.30 6.60
C LYS A 42 4.42 -1.09 5.11
N GLU A 43 3.25 -1.42 4.57
CA GLU A 43 2.94 -1.16 3.18
C GLU A 43 2.97 0.34 2.86
N GLU A 44 3.56 0.67 1.71
CA GLU A 44 3.52 1.98 1.12
C GLU A 44 2.40 2.02 0.08
N ILE A 45 1.52 3.01 0.21
CA ILE A 45 0.40 3.23 -0.71
C ILE A 45 0.66 4.53 -1.46
N ASN A 46 0.99 4.41 -2.74
CA ASN A 46 1.14 5.56 -3.62
C ASN A 46 -0.07 5.69 -4.53
N ILE A 47 -0.66 6.89 -4.55
CA ILE A 47 -1.88 7.20 -5.28
C ILE A 47 -1.57 8.33 -6.26
N TYR A 48 -1.81 8.08 -7.54
CA TYR A 48 -1.63 9.04 -8.62
C TYR A 48 -2.99 9.31 -9.29
N PRO A 49 -3.76 10.29 -8.77
CA PRO A 49 -5.07 10.62 -9.31
C PRO A 49 -4.94 11.55 -10.53
N SER A 50 -5.80 11.31 -11.52
CA SER A 50 -6.09 12.20 -12.65
C SER A 50 -7.57 12.55 -12.62
N ILE A 51 -7.85 13.85 -12.65
CA ILE A 51 -9.21 14.39 -12.54
C ILE A 51 -9.53 15.15 -13.84
N GLU A 52 -10.59 14.75 -14.50
CA GLU A 52 -11.09 15.38 -15.73
C GLU A 52 -12.49 15.96 -15.47
N TYR A 53 -12.66 17.25 -15.74
CA TYR A 53 -13.94 17.95 -15.59
C TYR A 53 -14.68 17.91 -16.94
N TYR A 54 -15.71 17.07 -17.03
CA TYR A 54 -16.40 16.78 -18.29
C TYR A 54 -17.45 17.83 -18.65
N ASP A 55 -18.20 18.30 -17.66
CA ASP A 55 -19.17 19.38 -17.83
C ASP A 55 -19.21 20.22 -16.55
N VAL A 56 -19.06 21.53 -16.71
CA VAL A 56 -19.08 22.52 -15.63
C VAL A 56 -20.08 23.59 -16.02
N THR A 57 -21.34 23.41 -15.60
CA THR A 57 -22.38 24.41 -15.82
C THR A 57 -22.32 25.46 -14.71
N GLN A 58 -22.19 26.73 -15.07
CA GLN A 58 -22.09 27.84 -14.12
C GLN A 58 -23.08 28.95 -14.52
N ASP A 59 -23.93 29.36 -13.58
CA ASP A 59 -24.66 30.62 -13.71
C ASP A 59 -23.66 31.78 -13.59
N TYR A 60 -23.87 32.88 -14.33
CA TYR A 60 -23.00 34.07 -14.32
C TYR A 60 -22.73 34.61 -12.89
N LEU A 61 -23.67 34.40 -11.96
CA LEU A 61 -23.59 34.85 -10.57
C LEU A 61 -23.00 33.80 -9.60
N ASN A 62 -22.70 32.56 -10.04
CA ASN A 62 -22.24 31.48 -9.17
C ASN A 62 -21.25 30.51 -9.88
N GLN A 63 -20.07 31.03 -10.19
CA GLN A 63 -18.96 30.30 -10.84
C GLN A 63 -18.20 29.40 -9.85
N PHE A 64 -17.56 28.33 -10.34
CA PHE A 64 -16.69 27.50 -9.50
C PHE A 64 -15.52 28.34 -8.97
N ASP A 65 -15.25 28.19 -7.69
CA ASP A 65 -14.10 28.81 -7.04
C ASP A 65 -13.13 27.76 -6.49
N ALA A 66 -12.02 28.22 -5.93
CA ALA A 66 -11.01 27.35 -5.32
C ALA A 66 -11.59 26.42 -4.22
N LYS A 67 -12.64 26.85 -3.51
CA LYS A 67 -13.27 26.02 -2.46
C LYS A 67 -14.01 24.85 -3.10
N ASP A 68 -14.71 25.08 -4.21
CA ASP A 68 -15.41 24.02 -4.94
C ASP A 68 -14.42 22.95 -5.44
N TYR A 69 -13.27 23.35 -6.00
CA TYR A 69 -12.22 22.41 -6.41
C TYR A 69 -11.62 21.62 -5.23
N ASN A 70 -11.42 22.27 -4.08
CA ASN A 70 -10.97 21.59 -2.87
C ASN A 70 -12.00 20.56 -2.35
N ILE A 71 -13.29 20.87 -2.44
CA ILE A 71 -14.36 19.92 -2.10
C ILE A 71 -14.33 18.70 -3.03
N VAL A 72 -14.16 18.92 -4.34
CA VAL A 72 -14.02 17.83 -5.31
C VAL A 72 -12.82 16.96 -4.96
N LYS A 73 -11.64 17.56 -4.74
CA LYS A 73 -10.42 16.83 -4.35
C LYS A 73 -10.65 15.97 -3.10
N GLN A 74 -11.22 16.52 -2.03
CA GLN A 74 -11.50 15.77 -0.80
C GLN A 74 -12.51 14.62 -0.98
N ARG A 75 -13.45 14.76 -1.92
CA ARG A 75 -14.38 13.67 -2.26
C ARG A 75 -13.66 12.58 -3.05
N VAL A 76 -12.82 12.97 -4.01
CA VAL A 76 -11.99 12.05 -4.80
C VAL A 76 -11.07 11.23 -3.89
N ASP A 77 -10.34 11.89 -3.00
CA ASP A 77 -9.41 11.24 -2.07
C ASP A 77 -10.15 10.16 -1.24
N ARG A 78 -11.31 10.49 -0.67
CA ARG A 78 -12.15 9.55 0.09
C ARG A 78 -12.69 8.38 -0.75
N LEU A 79 -13.09 8.64 -2.00
CA LEU A 79 -13.57 7.61 -2.91
C LEU A 79 -12.46 6.62 -3.27
N ILE A 80 -11.24 7.12 -3.53
CA ILE A 80 -10.09 6.29 -3.83
C ILE A 80 -9.72 5.46 -2.60
N GLU A 81 -9.62 6.07 -1.43
CA GLU A 81 -9.32 5.37 -0.17
C GLU A 81 -10.35 4.25 0.11
N GLY A 82 -11.64 4.57 -0.04
CA GLY A 82 -12.71 3.58 0.09
C GLY A 82 -12.58 2.41 -0.90
N LYS A 83 -12.18 2.69 -2.15
CA LYS A 83 -11.91 1.62 -3.14
C LYS A 83 -10.69 0.78 -2.77
N ILE A 84 -9.61 1.40 -2.30
CA ILE A 84 -8.40 0.68 -1.87
C ILE A 84 -8.73 -0.29 -0.73
N ASN A 85 -9.45 0.18 0.28
CA ASN A 85 -9.81 -0.62 1.46
C ASN A 85 -10.74 -1.79 1.14
N ASN A 86 -11.55 -1.66 0.09
CA ASN A 86 -12.45 -2.73 -0.39
C ASN A 86 -11.84 -3.56 -1.53
N SER A 87 -10.56 -3.39 -1.83
CA SER A 87 -9.87 -4.10 -2.91
C SER A 87 -8.87 -5.13 -2.38
N ASP A 88 -8.44 -6.03 -3.26
CA ASP A 88 -7.38 -6.98 -2.97
C ASP A 88 -5.96 -6.38 -3.06
N LEU A 89 -5.80 -5.05 -3.25
CA LEU A 89 -4.48 -4.45 -3.41
C LEU A 89 -3.56 -4.69 -2.19
N LYS A 90 -4.10 -4.56 -0.98
CA LYS A 90 -3.35 -4.77 0.26
C LYS A 90 -3.00 -6.25 0.47
N SER A 91 -3.95 -7.16 0.25
CA SER A 91 -3.73 -8.60 0.38
C SER A 91 -2.73 -9.10 -0.66
N ASN A 92 -2.83 -8.65 -1.91
CA ASN A 92 -1.89 -8.98 -2.97
C ASN A 92 -0.47 -8.49 -2.67
N ALA A 93 -0.33 -7.25 -2.18
CA ALA A 93 0.97 -6.72 -1.76
C ALA A 93 1.58 -7.55 -0.62
N LYS A 94 0.76 -7.93 0.37
CA LYS A 94 1.19 -8.80 1.48
C LYS A 94 1.63 -10.16 0.97
N ASN A 95 0.84 -10.80 0.11
CA ASN A 95 1.19 -12.11 -0.48
C ASN A 95 2.51 -12.03 -1.24
N ARG A 96 2.74 -10.95 -1.99
CA ARG A 96 4.01 -10.73 -2.68
C ARG A 96 5.19 -10.60 -1.73
N LEU A 97 5.04 -9.85 -0.63
CA LEU A 97 6.05 -9.78 0.42
C LEU A 97 6.36 -11.19 0.98
N ILE A 98 5.33 -11.98 1.29
CA ILE A 98 5.52 -13.36 1.79
C ILE A 98 6.31 -14.20 0.79
N SER A 99 6.00 -14.12 -0.50
CA SER A 99 6.77 -14.83 -1.54
C SER A 99 8.24 -14.41 -1.60
N GLU A 100 8.56 -13.12 -1.36
CA GLU A 100 9.95 -12.68 -1.29
C GLU A 100 10.66 -13.18 -0.01
N LEU A 101 9.98 -13.16 1.15
CA LEU A 101 10.51 -13.71 2.39
C LEU A 101 10.72 -15.24 2.30
N GLN A 102 9.85 -15.95 1.59
CA GLN A 102 9.99 -17.38 1.33
C GLN A 102 11.26 -17.70 0.55
N LYS A 103 11.65 -16.86 -0.41
CA LYS A 103 12.93 -17.01 -1.11
C LYS A 103 14.11 -16.86 -0.14
N ILE A 104 14.06 -15.89 0.78
CA ILE A 104 15.09 -15.72 1.82
C ILE A 104 15.18 -16.95 2.71
N TYR A 105 14.03 -17.49 3.14
CA TYR A 105 13.96 -18.72 3.93
C TYR A 105 14.60 -19.91 3.19
N ILE A 106 14.22 -20.16 1.94
CA ILE A 106 14.77 -21.26 1.13
C ILE A 106 16.28 -21.12 0.98
N LEU A 107 16.77 -19.91 0.68
CA LEU A 107 18.21 -19.65 0.53
C LEU A 107 18.95 -19.88 1.84
N THR A 108 18.43 -19.36 2.96
CA THR A 108 19.03 -19.50 4.30
C THR A 108 19.11 -20.98 4.70
N ASN A 109 18.03 -21.73 4.51
CA ASN A 109 17.99 -23.16 4.81
C ASN A 109 18.93 -23.99 3.92
N THR A 110 19.06 -23.66 2.64
CA THR A 110 19.97 -24.35 1.73
C THR A 110 21.43 -24.21 2.16
N LEU A 111 21.77 -23.10 2.82
CA LEU A 111 23.08 -22.88 3.42
C LEU A 111 23.27 -23.60 4.78
N GLY A 112 22.23 -24.24 5.30
CA GLY A 112 22.21 -24.83 6.64
C GLY A 112 22.10 -23.79 7.76
N TRP A 113 21.55 -22.61 7.44
CA TRP A 113 21.32 -21.53 8.41
C TRP A 113 19.85 -21.51 8.84
N THR A 114 19.59 -20.90 10.00
CA THR A 114 18.24 -20.70 10.52
C THR A 114 17.77 -19.27 10.22
N LEU A 115 16.56 -19.11 9.68
CA LEU A 115 15.89 -17.82 9.57
C LEU A 115 15.00 -17.59 10.80
N LYS A 116 15.10 -16.41 11.41
CA LYS A 116 14.21 -15.96 12.50
C LYS A 116 13.55 -14.65 12.14
N TYR A 117 12.32 -14.46 12.62
CA TYR A 117 11.70 -13.15 12.72
C TYR A 117 11.54 -12.82 14.20
N ASN A 118 12.27 -11.81 14.68
CA ASN A 118 12.47 -11.55 16.11
C ASN A 118 12.93 -12.84 16.82
N GLU A 119 12.11 -13.38 17.73
CA GLU A 119 12.39 -14.60 18.48
C GLU A 119 11.82 -15.87 17.80
N ASP A 120 10.93 -15.71 16.82
CA ASP A 120 10.23 -16.81 16.16
C ASP A 120 11.09 -17.43 15.04
N ILE A 121 11.24 -18.75 15.07
CA ILE A 121 11.92 -19.49 14.02
C ILE A 121 10.98 -19.67 12.82
N ILE A 122 11.47 -19.33 11.63
CA ILE A 122 10.75 -19.56 10.39
C ILE A 122 11.07 -20.97 9.92
N GLU A 123 10.09 -21.87 10.00
CA GLU A 123 10.25 -23.28 9.64
C GLU A 123 9.53 -23.64 8.33
N SER A 124 8.60 -22.80 7.86
CA SER A 124 7.83 -23.04 6.64
C SER A 124 7.18 -21.75 6.10
N GLU A 125 6.59 -21.84 4.92
CA GLU A 125 5.73 -20.80 4.35
C GLU A 125 4.53 -20.47 5.26
N GLU A 126 3.97 -21.47 5.94
CA GLU A 126 2.84 -21.25 6.85
C GLU A 126 3.23 -20.34 8.03
N THR A 127 4.45 -20.48 8.54
CA THR A 127 4.98 -19.62 9.60
C THR A 127 5.11 -18.17 9.12
N LEU A 128 5.51 -17.96 7.85
CA LEU A 128 5.60 -16.63 7.25
C LEU A 128 4.21 -15.94 7.16
N HIS A 129 3.17 -16.67 6.78
CA HIS A 129 1.81 -16.13 6.73
C HIS A 129 1.25 -15.71 8.09
N LYS A 130 1.72 -16.34 9.18
CA LYS A 130 1.32 -16.06 10.55
C LYS A 130 2.06 -14.88 11.17
N LEU A 131 3.09 -14.34 10.51
CA LEU A 131 3.83 -13.20 11.01
C LEU A 131 2.94 -11.98 11.19
N LYS A 132 3.11 -11.32 12.32
CA LYS A 132 2.48 -10.04 12.65
C LYS A 132 3.51 -8.94 12.45
N PHE A 133 3.27 -8.09 11.47
CA PHE A 133 4.04 -6.89 11.13
C PHE A 133 3.07 -5.75 10.81
#